data_AF-A0A371G8R9-F1
#
_entry.id   AF-A0A371G8R9-F1
#
_cell.length_a   1.000
_cell.length_b   1.000
_cell.length_c   1.000
_cell.angle_alpha   90.00
_cell.angle_beta   90.00
_cell.angle_gamma   90.00
#
_symmetry.space_group_name_H-M   'P 1'
#
loop_
_entity.id
_entity.type
_entity.pdbx_description
1 polymer ?
#
loop_
_entity_poly.entity_id
_entity_poly.type
_entity_poly.pdbx_seq_one_letter_code
_entity_poly.pdbx_strand_id
1 'polypeptide(L)'
;MVTTADKTQYDDEWTMWFDGASNIVGKGIGVVLISLGDLCFPFAAKLGFDCTNNMVEYEACTMGLLMALEYQVKRLRVFGDSALVIYQLRGEWEARDAKLIPYHDHVKEIVTAFDAVMFLQVPREENQMADALATLSAMVQINEGQEMTIHPWYFDIKRYLEKGEYPKGALENSKRTLRRLASGFLLSGAMLYKRNTDMTLLRCVDSQEPEQIMGEIHEGIFGTHVNGHALGRKILRAGYY
;
A
#
# COMPACT_ATOMS: atom_id res chain seq x y z
N MET A 1 -43.56 6.91 29.05
CA MET A 1 -42.33 6.44 29.73
C MET A 1 -42.13 4.98 29.38
N VAL A 2 -40.86 4.56 29.34
CA VAL A 2 -40.35 3.17 29.23
C VAL A 2 -40.32 2.63 27.80
N THR A 3 -39.19 2.32 27.16
CA THR A 3 -37.75 2.53 27.44
C THR A 3 -37.06 2.30 26.10
N THR A 4 -36.19 3.22 25.69
CA THR A 4 -35.20 3.01 24.64
C THR A 4 -34.22 1.94 25.11
N ALA A 5 -34.20 0.79 24.42
CA ALA A 5 -33.18 -0.22 24.64
C ALA A 5 -31.84 0.29 24.08
N ASP A 6 -30.93 0.53 25.02
CA ASP A 6 -29.48 0.69 24.93
C ASP A 6 -28.82 0.40 23.57
N LYS A 7 -28.25 1.46 22.97
CA LYS A 7 -27.14 1.40 22.01
C LYS A 7 -25.81 1.58 22.75
N THR A 8 -25.41 0.64 23.59
CA THR A 8 -24.14 0.73 24.32
C THR A 8 -23.50 -0.64 24.41
N GLN A 9 -22.47 -0.88 23.56
CA GLN A 9 -21.28 -1.76 23.76
C GLN A 9 -20.68 -2.28 22.43
N TYR A 10 -20.27 -1.41 21.49
CA TYR A 10 -19.62 -1.85 20.22
C TYR A 10 -18.44 -0.98 19.72
N ASP A 11 -17.93 -0.03 20.52
CA ASP A 11 -17.22 1.14 19.97
C ASP A 11 -15.67 1.08 19.95
N ASP A 12 -15.03 -0.03 20.34
CA ASP A 12 -13.57 -0.07 20.56
C ASP A 12 -12.80 -1.14 19.76
N GLU A 13 -13.40 -1.77 18.75
CA GLU A 13 -12.73 -2.82 17.96
C GLU A 13 -12.68 -2.54 16.46
N TRP A 14 -11.47 -2.56 15.90
CA TRP A 14 -11.27 -2.52 14.46
C TRP A 14 -11.80 -3.80 13.82
N THR A 15 -12.10 -3.71 12.52
CA THR A 15 -12.71 -4.79 11.76
C THR A 15 -11.82 -5.12 10.58
N MET A 16 -11.51 -6.39 10.35
CA MET A 16 -10.70 -6.84 9.22
C MET A 16 -11.43 -7.94 8.47
N TRP A 17 -11.49 -7.83 7.15
CA TRP A 17 -12.04 -8.83 6.24
C TRP A 17 -10.93 -9.35 5.36
N PHE A 18 -10.83 -10.66 5.15
CA PHE A 18 -9.83 -11.25 4.26
C PHE A 18 -10.47 -12.27 3.33
N ASP A 19 -9.88 -12.44 2.15
CA ASP A 19 -10.19 -13.53 1.24
C ASP A 19 -8.98 -13.89 0.37
N GLY A 20 -8.93 -15.15 -0.05
CA GLY A 20 -7.92 -15.69 -0.94
C GLY A 20 -8.48 -16.23 -2.26
N ALA A 21 -7.97 -15.73 -3.39
CA ALA A 21 -8.34 -16.22 -4.71
C ALA A 21 -7.21 -17.08 -5.32
N SER A 22 -7.57 -18.27 -5.76
CA SER A 22 -6.65 -19.20 -6.41
C SER A 22 -7.31 -19.79 -7.65
N ASN A 23 -6.83 -19.38 -8.83
CA ASN A 23 -7.37 -19.80 -10.12
C ASN A 23 -6.25 -20.14 -11.11
N ILE A 24 -6.60 -20.45 -12.36
CA ILE A 24 -5.64 -20.80 -13.41
C ILE A 24 -4.73 -19.64 -13.85
N VAL A 25 -5.15 -18.40 -13.56
CA VAL A 25 -4.46 -17.16 -13.97
C VAL A 25 -3.45 -16.72 -12.91
N GLY A 26 -3.68 -17.11 -11.66
CA GLY A 26 -2.76 -16.86 -10.57
C GLY A 26 -3.41 -16.98 -9.21
N LYS A 27 -2.70 -16.43 -8.24
CA LYS A 27 -3.04 -16.44 -6.82
C LYS A 27 -3.07 -14.99 -6.35
N GLY A 28 -4.07 -14.62 -5.57
CA GLY A 28 -4.25 -13.25 -5.11
C GLY A 28 -4.89 -13.21 -3.73
N ILE A 29 -4.53 -12.20 -2.96
CA ILE A 29 -5.06 -11.95 -1.63
C ILE A 29 -5.79 -10.62 -1.62
N GLY A 30 -6.87 -10.55 -0.85
CA GLY A 30 -7.65 -9.35 -0.62
C GLY A 30 -7.88 -9.14 0.86
N VAL A 31 -7.65 -7.92 1.34
CA VAL A 31 -7.89 -7.55 2.74
C VAL A 31 -8.57 -6.19 2.80
N VAL A 32 -9.51 -6.04 3.73
CA VAL A 32 -10.15 -4.76 4.06
C VAL A 32 -10.06 -4.55 5.56
N LEU A 33 -9.27 -3.57 5.99
CA LEU A 33 -9.22 -3.16 7.40
C LEU A 33 -10.03 -1.88 7.60
N ILE A 34 -10.86 -1.85 8.63
CA ILE A 34 -11.80 -0.77 8.91
C ILE A 34 -11.57 -0.30 10.35
N SER A 35 -11.30 1.00 10.49
CA SER A 35 -11.12 1.65 11.79
C SER A 35 -12.44 1.90 12.52
N LEU A 36 -12.34 2.31 13.79
CA LEU A 36 -13.49 2.74 14.60
C LEU A 36 -14.26 3.93 14.01
N GLY A 37 -13.58 4.76 13.20
CA GLY A 37 -14.20 5.90 12.50
C GLY A 37 -14.70 5.55 11.11
N ASP A 38 -14.92 4.26 10.81
CA ASP A 38 -15.35 3.73 9.50
C ASP A 38 -14.40 4.05 8.33
N LEU A 39 -13.17 4.49 8.61
CA LEU A 39 -12.14 4.64 7.58
C LEU A 39 -11.67 3.26 7.12
N CYS A 40 -11.73 3.04 5.80
CA CYS A 40 -11.44 1.78 5.12
C CYS A 40 -10.05 1.79 4.48
N PHE A 41 -9.26 0.75 4.75
CA PHE A 41 -7.92 0.52 4.26
C PHE A 41 -7.91 -0.80 3.47
N PRO A 42 -8.18 -0.75 2.14
CA PRO A 42 -8.12 -1.92 1.29
C PRO A 42 -6.68 -2.27 0.91
N PHE A 43 -6.39 -3.56 0.85
CA PHE A 43 -5.13 -4.11 0.38
C PHE A 43 -5.39 -5.28 -0.57
N ALA A 44 -4.60 -5.36 -1.64
CA ALA A 44 -4.64 -6.48 -2.56
C ALA A 44 -3.24 -6.76 -3.13
N ALA A 45 -2.88 -8.03 -3.25
CA ALA A 45 -1.59 -8.43 -3.81
C ALA A 45 -1.69 -9.75 -4.58
N LYS A 46 -0.96 -9.85 -5.69
CA LYS A 46 -0.77 -11.10 -6.41
C LYS A 46 0.37 -11.89 -5.75
N LEU A 47 0.15 -13.16 -5.43
CA LEU A 47 1.21 -14.02 -4.93
C LEU A 47 2.01 -14.60 -6.11
N GLY A 48 3.33 -14.49 -6.03
CA GLY A 48 4.27 -14.97 -7.06
C GLY A 48 4.75 -16.40 -6.86
N PHE A 49 4.08 -17.18 -6.00
CA PHE A 49 4.45 -18.56 -5.68
C PHE A 49 3.23 -19.47 -5.69
N ASP A 50 3.48 -20.76 -5.90
CA ASP A 50 2.43 -21.77 -5.92
C ASP A 50 1.90 -22.04 -4.51
N CYS A 51 0.58 -21.91 -4.37
CA CYS A 51 -0.14 -22.16 -3.14
C CYS A 51 -1.52 -22.76 -3.43
N THR A 52 -2.03 -23.56 -2.50
CA THR A 52 -3.40 -24.11 -2.55
C THR A 52 -4.41 -23.06 -2.11
N ASN A 53 -5.71 -23.29 -2.32
CA ASN A 53 -6.75 -22.35 -1.87
C ASN A 53 -6.62 -22.03 -0.38
N ASN A 54 -6.52 -23.05 0.48
CA ASN A 54 -6.36 -22.85 1.93
C ASN A 54 -5.10 -22.06 2.29
N MET A 55 -3.99 -22.26 1.56
CA MET A 55 -2.76 -21.48 1.79
C MET A 55 -2.98 -20.00 1.45
N VAL A 56 -3.65 -19.68 0.33
CA VAL A 56 -3.95 -18.28 -0.04
C VAL A 56 -4.83 -17.60 1.00
N GLU A 57 -5.80 -18.31 1.57
CA GLU A 57 -6.62 -17.79 2.68
C GLU A 57 -5.78 -17.45 3.92
N TYR A 58 -4.84 -18.33 4.28
CA TYR A 58 -3.89 -18.06 5.37
C TYR A 58 -2.96 -16.88 5.07
N GLU A 59 -2.49 -16.73 3.82
CA GLU A 59 -1.70 -15.57 3.38
C GLU A 59 -2.50 -14.26 3.51
N ALA A 60 -3.76 -14.26 3.07
CA ALA A 60 -4.63 -13.10 3.18
C ALA A 60 -4.89 -12.72 4.66
N CYS A 61 -5.19 -13.71 5.51
CA CYS A 61 -5.36 -13.49 6.95
C CYS A 61 -4.09 -12.94 7.60
N THR A 62 -2.93 -13.53 7.29
CA THR A 62 -1.62 -13.11 7.82
C THR A 62 -1.33 -11.67 7.43
N MET A 63 -1.47 -11.33 6.15
CA MET A 63 -1.24 -9.97 5.67
C MET A 63 -2.15 -8.96 6.36
N GLY A 64 -3.41 -9.29 6.56
CA GLY A 64 -4.33 -8.39 7.27
C GLY A 64 -3.95 -8.17 8.74
N LEU A 65 -3.50 -9.22 9.44
CA LEU A 65 -3.03 -9.08 10.81
C LEU A 65 -1.75 -8.23 10.89
N LEU A 66 -0.81 -8.42 9.96
CA LEU A 66 0.40 -7.59 9.87
C LEU A 66 0.05 -6.12 9.60
N MET A 67 -0.90 -5.87 8.69
CA MET A 67 -1.39 -4.52 8.43
C MET A 67 -2.05 -3.92 9.68
N ALA A 68 -2.85 -4.68 10.42
CA ALA A 68 -3.45 -4.20 11.67
C ALA A 68 -2.38 -3.85 12.74
N LEU A 69 -1.28 -4.62 12.82
CA LEU A 69 -0.15 -4.28 13.69
C LEU A 69 0.58 -3.00 13.25
N GLU A 70 0.73 -2.77 11.96
CA GLU A 70 1.32 -1.54 11.41
C GLU A 70 0.50 -0.31 11.81
N TYR A 71 -0.83 -0.43 11.81
CA TYR A 71 -1.75 0.59 12.33
C TYR A 71 -1.88 0.60 13.87
N GLN A 72 -1.05 -0.17 14.58
CA GLN A 72 -1.02 -0.24 16.05
C GLN A 72 -2.35 -0.65 16.68
N VAL A 73 -3.16 -1.43 15.95
CA VAL A 73 -4.45 -1.94 16.44
C VAL A 73 -4.23 -2.88 17.63
N LYS A 74 -4.99 -2.68 18.69
CA LYS A 74 -4.94 -3.50 19.91
C LYS A 74 -6.03 -4.56 19.97
N ARG A 75 -7.22 -4.26 19.45
CA ARG A 75 -8.38 -5.17 19.45
C ARG A 75 -8.97 -5.27 18.06
N LEU A 76 -9.12 -6.51 17.58
CA LEU A 76 -9.47 -6.77 16.18
C LEU A 76 -10.52 -7.87 16.05
N ARG A 77 -11.54 -7.61 15.23
CA ARG A 77 -12.46 -8.64 14.73
C ARG A 77 -12.08 -9.01 13.30
N VAL A 78 -11.77 -10.28 13.09
CA VAL A 78 -11.31 -10.84 11.82
C VAL A 78 -12.44 -11.65 11.19
N PHE A 79 -12.85 -11.29 9.98
CA PHE A 79 -13.90 -11.92 9.21
C PHE A 79 -13.32 -12.59 7.96
N GLY A 80 -13.79 -13.80 7.68
CA GLY A 80 -13.50 -14.52 6.44
C GLY A 80 -14.54 -15.61 6.20
N ASP A 81 -14.73 -16.01 4.96
CA ASP A 81 -15.69 -17.06 4.55
C ASP A 81 -15.05 -18.46 4.49
N SER A 82 -13.72 -18.55 4.59
CA SER A 82 -13.01 -19.82 4.71
C SER A 82 -13.23 -20.47 6.09
N ALA A 83 -14.23 -21.33 6.18
CA ALA A 83 -14.56 -22.09 7.40
C ALA A 83 -13.32 -22.82 7.97
N LEU A 84 -12.53 -23.48 7.13
CA LEU A 84 -11.34 -24.22 7.58
C LEU A 84 -10.35 -23.31 8.31
N VAL A 85 -10.00 -22.17 7.72
CA VAL A 85 -9.03 -21.23 8.32
C VAL A 85 -9.59 -20.65 9.60
N ILE A 86 -10.84 -20.17 9.60
CA ILE A 86 -11.47 -19.60 10.80
C ILE A 86 -11.53 -20.62 11.94
N TYR A 87 -12.02 -21.84 11.71
CA TYR A 87 -12.14 -22.85 12.77
C TYR A 87 -10.78 -23.32 13.29
N GLN A 88 -9.76 -23.41 12.43
CA GLN A 88 -8.39 -23.71 12.87
C GLN A 88 -7.80 -22.58 13.71
N LEU A 89 -7.97 -21.32 13.30
CA LEU A 89 -7.47 -20.16 14.04
C LEU A 89 -8.19 -19.93 15.37
N ARG A 90 -9.44 -20.38 15.52
CA ARG A 90 -10.11 -20.44 16.82
C ARG A 90 -9.62 -21.58 17.72
N GLY A 91 -8.93 -22.57 17.16
CA GLY A 91 -8.53 -23.79 17.86
C GLY A 91 -9.67 -24.81 18.00
N GLU A 92 -10.76 -24.64 17.26
CA GLU A 92 -11.86 -25.60 17.22
C GLU A 92 -11.51 -26.79 16.34
N TRP A 93 -10.73 -26.57 15.27
CA TRP A 93 -10.24 -27.59 14.36
C TRP A 93 -8.71 -27.68 14.39
N GLU A 94 -8.18 -28.88 14.21
CA GLU A 94 -6.73 -29.14 14.17
C GLU A 94 -6.17 -28.96 12.74
N ALA A 95 -5.02 -28.29 12.62
CA ALA A 95 -4.27 -28.22 11.37
C ALA A 95 -3.43 -29.50 11.21
N ARG A 96 -3.93 -30.46 10.41
CA ARG A 96 -3.23 -31.74 10.17
C ARG A 96 -2.37 -31.77 8.92
N ASP A 97 -2.65 -30.88 7.97
CA ASP A 97 -1.83 -30.77 6.77
C ASP A 97 -0.48 -30.14 7.14
N ALA A 98 0.61 -30.88 6.90
CA ALA A 98 1.97 -30.44 7.18
C ALA A 98 2.32 -29.11 6.48
N LYS A 99 1.64 -28.75 5.39
CA LYS A 99 1.80 -27.45 4.72
C LYS A 99 1.08 -26.30 5.42
N LEU A 100 0.01 -26.59 6.18
CA LEU A 100 -0.80 -25.59 6.87
C LEU A 100 -0.39 -25.37 8.32
N ILE A 101 0.28 -26.34 8.95
CA ILE A 101 0.80 -26.21 10.33
C ILE A 101 1.68 -24.94 10.46
N PRO A 102 2.66 -24.66 9.58
CA PRO A 102 3.48 -23.45 9.69
C PRO A 102 2.67 -22.15 9.60
N TYR A 103 1.61 -22.12 8.78
CA TYR A 103 0.73 -20.96 8.67
C TYR A 103 -0.08 -20.75 9.94
N HIS A 104 -0.66 -21.83 10.48
CA HIS A 104 -1.43 -21.79 11.72
C HIS A 104 -0.57 -21.29 12.89
N ASP A 105 0.62 -21.86 13.07
CA ASP A 105 1.56 -21.47 14.12
C ASP A 105 1.98 -20.00 13.98
N HIS A 106 2.29 -19.56 12.75
CA HIS A 106 2.69 -18.18 12.49
C HIS A 106 1.57 -17.18 12.80
N VAL A 107 0.33 -17.46 12.39
CA VAL A 107 -0.80 -16.60 12.72
C VAL A 107 -1.03 -16.57 14.23
N LYS A 108 -0.92 -17.71 14.92
CA LYS A 108 -1.04 -17.76 16.39
C LYS A 108 0.03 -16.92 17.08
N GLU A 109 1.27 -16.92 16.58
CA GLU A 109 2.35 -16.05 17.06
C GLU A 109 1.99 -14.57 16.87
N ILE A 110 1.55 -14.16 15.68
CA ILE A 110 1.15 -12.77 15.39
C ILE A 110 0.00 -12.33 16.31
N VAL A 111 -0.99 -13.19 16.55
CA VAL A 111 -2.15 -12.89 17.42
C VAL A 111 -1.72 -12.55 18.86
N THR A 112 -0.57 -13.05 19.34
CA THR A 112 -0.08 -12.72 20.70
C THR A 112 0.30 -11.25 20.88
N ALA A 113 0.49 -10.49 19.80
CA ALA A 113 0.82 -9.07 19.84
C ALA A 113 -0.42 -8.15 20.04
N PHE A 114 -1.63 -8.71 19.99
CA PHE A 114 -2.89 -8.00 20.19
C PHE A 114 -3.41 -8.23 21.62
N ASP A 115 -4.17 -7.27 22.15
CA ASP A 115 -4.88 -7.42 23.42
C ASP A 115 -6.04 -8.41 23.27
N ALA A 116 -6.72 -8.39 22.12
CA ALA A 116 -7.76 -9.34 21.78
C ALA A 116 -7.96 -9.47 20.26
N VAL A 117 -8.11 -10.71 19.78
CA VAL A 117 -8.52 -10.99 18.40
C VAL A 117 -9.70 -11.97 18.43
N MET A 118 -10.76 -11.64 17.70
CA MET A 118 -11.92 -12.52 17.52
C MET A 118 -12.06 -12.90 16.05
N PHE A 119 -12.01 -14.20 15.75
CA PHE A 119 -12.21 -14.71 14.39
C PHE A 119 -13.70 -15.05 14.16
N LEU A 120 -14.28 -14.58 13.06
CA LEU A 120 -15.69 -14.75 12.70
C LEU A 120 -15.81 -15.32 11.29
N GLN A 121 -16.49 -16.46 11.17
CA GLN A 121 -16.87 -16.98 9.86
C GLN A 121 -18.10 -16.22 9.37
N VAL A 122 -18.10 -15.82 8.10
CA VAL A 122 -19.24 -15.19 7.42
C VAL A 122 -19.60 -15.92 6.14
N PRO A 123 -20.84 -15.78 5.63
CA PRO A 123 -21.18 -16.16 4.27
C PRO A 123 -20.37 -15.36 3.26
N ARG A 124 -20.06 -15.97 2.10
CA ARG A 124 -19.29 -15.30 1.03
C ARG A 124 -19.99 -14.06 0.50
N GLU A 125 -21.32 -14.03 0.54
CA GLU A 125 -22.13 -12.89 0.14
C GLU A 125 -21.90 -11.65 1.02
N GLU A 126 -21.38 -11.81 2.23
CA GLU A 126 -20.98 -10.71 3.12
C GLU A 126 -19.50 -10.32 2.95
N ASN A 127 -18.68 -11.19 2.36
CA ASN A 127 -17.23 -10.99 2.17
C ASN A 127 -16.85 -10.44 0.77
N GLN A 128 -17.82 -9.88 0.03
CA GLN A 128 -17.67 -9.53 -1.40
C GLN A 128 -16.49 -8.58 -1.70
N MET A 129 -16.17 -7.67 -0.77
CA MET A 129 -15.10 -6.70 -1.01
C MET A 129 -13.71 -7.34 -0.95
N ALA A 130 -13.46 -8.20 0.04
CA ALA A 130 -12.21 -8.94 0.12
C ALA A 130 -12.09 -9.93 -1.05
N ASP A 131 -13.18 -10.61 -1.40
CA ASP A 131 -13.25 -11.52 -2.56
C ASP A 131 -12.94 -10.83 -3.88
N ALA A 132 -13.51 -9.65 -4.11
CA ALA A 132 -13.21 -8.85 -5.30
C ALA A 132 -11.73 -8.43 -5.36
N LEU A 133 -11.14 -8.02 -4.23
CA LEU A 133 -9.73 -7.64 -4.15
C LEU A 133 -8.81 -8.83 -4.43
N ALA A 134 -9.10 -10.00 -3.84
CA ALA A 134 -8.36 -11.22 -4.05
C ALA A 134 -8.45 -11.69 -5.51
N THR A 135 -9.67 -11.70 -6.06
CA THR A 135 -9.93 -12.12 -7.44
C THR A 135 -9.25 -11.21 -8.46
N LEU A 136 -9.38 -9.89 -8.30
CA LEU A 136 -8.75 -8.93 -9.20
C LEU A 136 -7.22 -9.04 -9.14
N SER A 137 -6.63 -9.13 -7.94
CA SER A 137 -5.17 -9.27 -7.80
C SER A 137 -4.65 -10.58 -8.40
N ALA A 138 -5.37 -11.69 -8.25
CA ALA A 138 -5.02 -12.96 -8.89
C ALA A 138 -4.98 -12.84 -10.43
N MET A 139 -5.87 -12.02 -11.01
CA MET A 139 -6.00 -11.82 -12.45
C MET A 139 -4.99 -10.82 -13.04
N VAL A 140 -4.38 -9.96 -12.22
CA VAL A 140 -3.40 -8.99 -12.71
C VAL A 140 -2.24 -9.75 -13.37
N GLN A 141 -1.97 -9.39 -14.63
CA GLN A 141 -0.78 -9.83 -15.35
C GLN A 141 0.33 -8.82 -15.05
N ILE A 142 1.15 -9.13 -14.05
CA ILE A 142 2.39 -8.40 -13.83
C ILE A 142 3.36 -8.98 -14.87
N ASN A 143 3.88 -8.15 -15.77
CA ASN A 143 4.92 -8.59 -16.70
C ASN A 143 6.13 -9.04 -15.87
N GLU A 144 6.25 -10.36 -15.62
CA GLU A 144 7.38 -10.95 -14.91
C GLU A 144 8.68 -10.48 -15.58
N GLY A 145 9.51 -9.74 -14.85
CA GLY A 145 10.75 -9.15 -15.36
C GLY A 145 10.74 -7.65 -15.62
N GLN A 146 9.63 -6.93 -15.39
CA GLN A 146 9.69 -5.50 -15.14
C GLN A 146 9.69 -5.27 -13.63
N GLU A 147 10.89 -5.17 -13.06
CA GLU A 147 11.09 -4.49 -11.78
C GLU A 147 10.28 -3.18 -11.83
N MET A 148 9.29 -3.02 -10.94
CA MET A 148 8.70 -1.71 -10.71
C MET A 148 9.76 -0.88 -9.97
N THR A 149 10.81 -0.50 -10.68
CA THR A 149 11.70 0.55 -10.23
C THR A 149 10.83 1.79 -10.11
N ILE A 150 10.56 2.20 -8.87
CA ILE A 150 9.97 3.50 -8.56
C ILE A 150 10.97 4.53 -9.08
N HIS A 151 10.74 4.94 -10.32
CA HIS A 151 11.57 5.93 -10.96
C HIS A 151 11.16 7.31 -10.44
N PRO A 152 12.11 8.26 -10.29
CA PRO A 152 11.77 9.64 -9.97
C PRO A 152 10.71 10.18 -10.92
N TRP A 153 9.85 11.10 -10.44
CA TRP A 153 8.75 11.66 -11.23
C TRP A 153 9.20 12.27 -12.57
N TYR A 154 10.46 12.70 -12.67
CA TYR A 154 11.08 13.25 -13.87
C TYR A 154 11.78 12.24 -14.77
N PHE A 155 11.68 10.93 -14.50
CA PHE A 155 12.45 9.90 -15.19
C PHE A 155 12.25 9.90 -16.71
N ASP A 156 11.00 9.94 -17.17
CA ASP A 156 10.72 9.96 -18.61
C ASP A 156 11.21 11.25 -19.28
N ILE A 157 11.23 12.37 -18.55
CA ILE A 157 11.78 13.65 -19.02
C ILE A 157 13.30 13.54 -19.17
N LYS A 158 13.98 13.03 -18.14
CA LYS A 158 15.43 12.82 -18.13
C LYS A 158 15.86 11.87 -19.24
N ARG A 159 15.21 10.71 -19.37
CA ARG A 159 15.50 9.73 -20.43
C ARG A 159 15.28 10.30 -21.82
N TYR A 160 14.22 11.08 -22.01
CA TYR A 160 13.98 11.76 -23.29
C TYR A 160 15.08 12.79 -23.61
N LEU A 161 15.51 13.60 -22.64
CA LEU A 161 16.58 14.57 -22.84
C LEU A 161 17.96 13.91 -23.06
N GLU A 162 18.22 12.78 -22.39
CA GLU A 162 19.49 12.02 -22.51
C GLU A 162 19.58 11.24 -23.82
N LYS A 163 18.52 10.50 -24.17
CA LYS A 163 18.56 9.47 -25.24
C LYS A 163 17.61 9.75 -26.40
N GLY A 164 16.71 10.73 -26.28
CA GLY A 164 15.63 10.96 -27.25
C GLY A 164 14.52 9.91 -27.21
N GLU A 165 14.48 9.07 -26.18
CA GLU A 165 13.59 7.91 -26.08
C GLU A 165 12.27 8.24 -25.38
N TYR A 166 11.17 7.66 -25.88
CA TYR A 166 9.84 7.76 -25.28
C TYR A 166 9.51 6.52 -24.44
N PRO A 167 8.54 6.60 -23.51
CA PRO A 167 8.03 5.42 -22.82
C PRO A 167 7.57 4.35 -23.81
N LYS A 168 7.87 3.08 -23.50
CA LYS A 168 7.46 1.93 -24.34
C LYS A 168 5.93 1.95 -24.48
N GLY A 169 5.44 1.84 -25.72
CA GLY A 169 4.00 1.87 -26.01
C GLY A 169 3.35 3.26 -25.94
N ALA A 170 4.11 4.36 -25.77
CA ALA A 170 3.53 5.70 -25.70
C ALA A 170 2.77 6.08 -26.97
N LEU A 171 1.52 6.52 -26.81
CA LEU A 171 0.69 7.12 -27.85
C LEU A 171 1.29 8.45 -28.34
N GLU A 172 1.00 8.85 -29.58
CA GLU A 172 1.58 10.07 -30.16
C GLU A 172 1.21 11.34 -29.37
N ASN A 173 0.02 11.39 -28.78
CA ASN A 173 -0.39 12.49 -27.90
C ASN A 173 0.50 12.57 -26.65
N SER A 174 0.79 11.43 -26.01
CA SER A 174 1.68 11.35 -24.84
C SER A 174 3.10 11.76 -25.19
N LYS A 175 3.61 11.35 -26.37
CA LYS A 175 4.91 11.79 -26.89
C LYS A 175 4.96 13.31 -27.10
N ARG A 176 3.90 13.89 -27.68
CA ARG A 176 3.78 15.35 -27.87
C ARG A 176 3.76 16.11 -26.54
N THR A 177 3.05 15.59 -25.54
CA THR A 177 3.02 16.17 -24.19
C THR A 177 4.41 16.12 -23.55
N LEU A 178 5.11 15.00 -23.65
CA LEU A 178 6.47 14.86 -23.10
C LEU A 178 7.44 15.85 -23.74
N ARG A 179 7.41 16.01 -25.08
CA ARG A 179 8.23 17.00 -25.79
C ARG A 179 7.99 18.43 -25.28
N ARG A 180 6.72 18.81 -25.09
CA ARG A 180 6.35 20.13 -24.56
C ARG A 180 6.84 20.31 -23.14
N LEU A 181 6.63 19.32 -22.29
CA LEU A 181 7.05 19.35 -20.89
C LEU A 181 8.58 19.47 -20.78
N ALA A 182 9.32 18.67 -21.53
CA ALA A 182 10.78 18.64 -21.53
C ALA A 182 11.43 19.98 -21.92
N SER A 183 10.74 20.84 -22.67
CA SER A 183 11.24 22.19 -23.00
C SER A 183 11.45 23.09 -21.77
N GLY A 184 10.72 22.82 -20.68
CA GLY A 184 10.89 23.47 -19.38
C GLY A 184 12.05 22.94 -18.55
N PHE A 185 12.84 22.00 -19.07
CA PHE A 185 13.92 21.36 -18.33
C PHE A 185 15.27 21.50 -19.04
N LEU A 186 16.33 21.39 -18.26
CA LEU A 186 17.71 21.34 -18.71
C LEU A 186 18.42 20.17 -18.03
N LEU A 187 19.07 19.34 -18.82
CA LEU A 187 19.94 18.28 -18.32
C LEU A 187 21.40 18.77 -18.33
N SER A 188 22.10 18.64 -17.21
CA SER A 188 23.53 18.95 -17.10
C SER A 188 24.25 17.82 -16.35
N GLY A 189 25.03 17.03 -17.08
CA GLY A 189 25.63 15.80 -16.55
C GLY A 189 24.54 14.82 -16.09
N ALA A 190 24.65 14.33 -14.85
CA ALA A 190 23.65 13.45 -14.24
C ALA A 190 22.43 14.19 -13.66
N MET A 191 22.48 15.53 -13.60
CA MET A 191 21.53 16.34 -12.86
C MET A 191 20.49 16.99 -13.77
N LEU A 192 19.22 16.93 -13.38
CA LEU A 192 18.11 17.55 -14.10
C LEU A 192 17.69 18.84 -13.39
N TYR A 193 17.44 19.89 -14.16
CA TYR A 193 17.00 21.19 -13.67
C TYR A 193 15.68 21.60 -14.34
N LYS A 194 14.74 22.12 -13.55
CA LYS A 194 13.54 22.80 -14.04
C LYS A 194 13.84 24.29 -14.22
N ARG A 195 13.47 24.83 -15.38
CA ARG A 195 13.50 26.28 -15.65
C ARG A 195 12.30 26.93 -14.97
N ASN A 196 12.59 27.88 -14.10
CA ASN A 196 11.57 28.76 -13.53
C ASN A 196 11.26 29.92 -14.51
N THR A 197 10.19 30.67 -14.21
CA THR A 197 9.71 31.81 -15.02
C THR A 197 10.74 32.92 -15.18
N ASP A 198 11.65 33.08 -14.22
CA ASP A 198 12.76 34.02 -14.20
C ASP A 198 14.05 33.46 -14.82
N MET A 199 13.98 32.30 -15.49
CA MET A 199 15.10 31.54 -16.05
C MET A 199 16.07 30.94 -15.01
N THR A 200 15.75 31.03 -13.71
CA THR A 200 16.51 30.34 -12.66
C THR A 200 16.35 28.82 -12.82
N LEU A 201 17.45 28.10 -12.64
CA LEU A 201 17.47 26.63 -12.73
C LEU A 201 17.32 26.04 -11.33
N LEU A 202 16.26 25.25 -11.14
CA LEU A 202 15.99 24.53 -9.91
C LEU A 202 16.31 23.05 -10.10
N ARG A 203 17.21 22.48 -9.29
CA ARG A 203 17.57 21.07 -9.32
C ARG A 203 16.35 20.23 -8.94
N CYS A 204 15.98 19.29 -9.80
CA CYS A 204 14.91 18.34 -9.50
C CYS A 204 15.38 17.36 -8.43
N VAL A 205 14.55 17.20 -7.40
CA VAL A 205 14.80 16.30 -6.26
C VAL A 205 14.07 14.97 -6.49
N ASP A 206 14.73 13.85 -6.16
CA ASP A 206 14.11 12.53 -6.20
C ASP A 206 13.26 12.26 -4.94
N SER A 207 12.74 11.05 -4.77
CA SER A 207 11.90 10.72 -3.61
C SER A 207 12.68 10.39 -2.34
N GLN A 208 14.03 10.30 -2.40
CA GLN A 208 14.89 9.91 -1.28
C GLN A 208 15.56 11.12 -0.62
N GLU A 209 15.84 12.16 -1.40
CA GLU A 209 16.47 13.40 -0.94
C GLU A 209 15.57 14.42 -0.17
N PRO A 210 14.21 14.44 -0.26
CA PRO A 210 13.40 15.54 0.30
C PRO A 210 13.51 15.70 1.81
N GLU A 211 13.56 14.61 2.57
CA GLU A 211 13.61 14.65 4.04
C GLU A 211 14.92 15.27 4.53
N GLN A 212 16.03 14.92 3.90
CA GLN A 212 17.34 15.49 4.19
C GLN A 212 17.38 17.00 3.86
N ILE A 213 16.91 17.37 2.66
CA ILE A 213 16.88 18.79 2.23
C ILE A 213 15.98 19.61 3.16
N MET A 214 14.83 19.06 3.57
CA MET A 214 13.94 19.71 4.54
C MET A 214 14.62 19.87 5.90
N GLY A 215 15.31 18.84 6.41
CA GLY A 215 16.08 18.91 7.65
C GLY A 215 17.14 20.00 7.62
N GLU A 216 18.00 20.02 6.59
CA GLU A 216 19.07 21.01 6.43
C GLU A 216 18.53 22.45 6.36
N ILE A 217 17.41 22.68 5.66
CA ILE A 217 16.79 24.01 5.51
C ILE A 217 16.04 24.43 6.79
N HIS A 218 15.47 23.48 7.52
CA HIS A 218 14.76 23.73 8.77
C HIS A 218 15.72 23.99 9.94
N GLU A 219 16.88 23.32 9.98
CA GLU A 219 17.89 23.42 11.05
C GLU A 219 18.96 24.50 10.83
N GLY A 220 18.91 25.24 9.71
CA GLY A 220 19.83 26.33 9.41
C GLY A 220 19.73 27.57 10.34
N ILE A 221 20.68 28.51 10.20
CA ILE A 221 21.12 29.60 11.11
C ILE A 221 20.04 30.52 11.73
N PHE A 222 18.76 30.43 11.35
CA PHE A 222 17.67 31.14 12.02
C PHE A 222 16.44 30.23 12.17
N GLY A 223 16.49 29.38 13.18
CA GLY A 223 15.42 28.46 13.61
C GLY A 223 14.23 29.18 14.24
N THR A 224 13.40 29.81 13.42
CA THR A 224 12.02 30.17 13.79
C THR A 224 11.08 29.17 13.15
N HIS A 225 10.08 28.65 13.89
CA HIS A 225 9.04 27.76 13.36
C HIS A 225 8.50 28.24 12.01
N VAL A 226 8.98 27.64 10.92
CA VAL A 226 8.61 28.03 9.57
C VAL A 226 7.38 27.22 9.18
N ASN A 227 6.25 27.87 8.90
CA ASN A 227 5.10 27.15 8.35
C ASN A 227 5.44 26.52 6.99
N GLY A 228 4.70 25.48 6.58
CA GLY A 228 4.99 24.71 5.36
C GLY A 228 5.10 25.57 4.10
N HIS A 229 4.32 26.64 4.01
CA HIS A 229 4.38 27.58 2.87
C HIS A 229 5.70 28.36 2.82
N ALA A 230 6.18 28.85 3.96
CA ALA A 230 7.45 29.56 4.04
C ALA A 230 8.64 28.60 3.85
N LEU A 231 8.52 27.34 4.28
CA LEU A 231 9.53 26.30 4.02
C LEU A 231 9.63 25.98 2.52
N GLY A 232 8.49 25.81 1.83
CA GLY A 232 8.47 25.61 0.38
C GLY A 232 9.14 26.75 -0.40
N ARG A 233 8.94 28.01 0.03
CA ARG A 233 9.66 29.15 -0.57
C ARG A 233 11.16 29.11 -0.30
N LYS A 234 11.59 28.63 0.87
CA LYS A 234 13.03 28.46 1.19
C LYS A 234 13.66 27.39 0.30
N ILE A 235 12.97 26.26 0.09
CA ILE A 235 13.42 25.18 -0.81
C ILE A 235 13.62 25.70 -2.24
N LEU A 236 12.63 26.42 -2.78
CA LEU A 236 12.75 27.02 -4.11
C LEU A 236 13.90 28.05 -4.19
N ARG A 237 14.11 28.85 -3.14
CA ARG A 237 15.23 29.82 -3.06
C ARG A 237 16.59 29.14 -2.93
N ALA A 238 16.64 27.98 -2.29
CA ALA A 238 17.83 27.15 -2.21
C ALA A 238 18.13 26.43 -3.53
N GLY A 239 17.25 26.56 -4.53
CA GLY A 239 17.48 26.06 -5.88
C GLY A 239 16.97 24.64 -6.10
N TYR A 240 16.01 24.16 -5.29
CA TYR A 240 15.44 22.82 -5.42
C TYR A 240 14.00 22.86 -5.93
N TYR A 241 13.62 21.85 -6.72
CA TYR A 241 12.27 21.65 -7.25
C TYR A 241 11.73 20.25 -6.94
#